data_AF-A0A7Z0T497-F1
#
_entry.id   AF-A0A7Z0T497-F1
#
_cell.length_a   1.000
_cell.length_b   1.000
_cell.length_c   1.000
_cell.angle_alpha   90.00
_cell.angle_beta   90.00
_cell.angle_gamma   90.00
#
_symmetry.space_group_name_H-M   'P 1'
#
loop_
_entity.id
_entity.type
_entity.pdbx_description
1 polymer ?
#
loop_
_entity_poly.entity_id
_entity_poly.type
_entity_poly.pdbx_seq_one_letter_code
_entity_poly.pdbx_strand_id
1 'polypeptide(L)'
;MEGLNSTHCSKCGEAVMPKAAFCQACGDRLPSSISSAFIASEAAIQPGDPAAPVLEFRKLRVMNWAIVALISVGAALMLFKSQSFTGVLIVAALMAFIIGSFLLTAVVLSRETIFFAGIPVAAQRRKLKKIAVACNVTLGVFGTLGLITGMVTGQIAPLVSSLFYVIPPVLNVRALRALVLPG
;
A
#
# COMPACT_ATOMS: atom_id res chain seq x y z
N MET A 1 -8.86 2.60 -45.86
CA MET A 1 -8.53 3.30 -44.59
C MET A 1 -7.41 2.52 -43.93
N GLU A 2 -6.16 2.80 -44.31
CA GLU A 2 -4.98 2.09 -43.82
C GLU A 2 -4.41 2.83 -42.60
N GLY A 3 -4.24 2.10 -41.50
CA GLY A 3 -3.76 2.62 -40.22
C GLY A 3 -2.26 2.97 -40.28
N LEU A 4 -1.92 4.18 -39.86
CA LEU A 4 -0.55 4.68 -39.73
C LEU A 4 0.18 3.96 -38.58
N ASN A 5 1.10 3.08 -38.93
CA ASN A 5 2.01 2.42 -37.99
C ASN A 5 3.41 3.06 -38.13
N SER A 6 3.59 4.30 -37.68
CA SER A 6 4.83 5.06 -37.91
C SER A 6 5.77 5.03 -36.70
N THR A 7 6.33 3.85 -36.39
CA THR A 7 7.49 3.68 -35.50
C THR A 7 8.83 3.84 -36.22
N HIS A 8 8.79 4.05 -37.54
CA HIS A 8 9.95 4.18 -38.41
C HIS A 8 9.94 5.53 -39.14
N CYS A 9 11.11 6.06 -39.46
CA CYS A 9 11.27 7.30 -40.19
C CYS A 9 10.75 7.13 -41.63
N SER A 10 9.87 8.02 -42.08
CA SER A 10 9.29 7.97 -43.44
C SER A 10 10.30 8.14 -44.56
N LYS A 11 11.51 8.62 -44.27
CA LYS A 11 12.55 8.91 -45.26
C LYS A 11 13.64 7.86 -45.33
N CYS A 12 14.14 7.39 -44.19
CA CYS A 12 15.23 6.40 -44.15
C CYS A 12 14.80 5.02 -43.63
N GLY A 13 13.57 4.87 -43.13
CA GLY A 13 13.08 3.61 -42.58
C GLY A 13 13.65 3.23 -41.22
N GLU A 14 14.55 4.03 -40.63
CA GLU A 14 15.16 3.74 -39.33
C GLU A 14 14.14 3.86 -38.19
N ALA A 15 14.27 3.01 -37.17
CA ALA A 15 13.43 3.08 -35.97
C ALA A 15 13.64 4.42 -35.24
N VAL A 16 12.54 5.04 -34.81
CA VAL A 16 12.57 6.38 -34.21
C VAL A 16 12.40 6.26 -32.70
N MET A 17 13.24 6.98 -31.94
CA MET A 17 13.10 7.04 -30.48
C MET A 17 11.83 7.82 -30.06
N PRO A 18 11.17 7.42 -28.95
CA PRO A 18 9.99 8.13 -28.45
C PRO A 18 10.28 9.61 -28.20
N LYS A 19 9.41 10.50 -28.68
CA LYS A 19 9.50 11.98 -28.53
C LYS A 19 10.70 12.66 -29.22
N ALA A 20 11.40 11.99 -30.12
CA ALA A 20 12.44 12.64 -30.92
C ALA A 20 11.82 13.66 -31.90
N ALA A 21 12.34 14.89 -31.93
CA ALA A 21 11.94 15.89 -32.92
C ALA A 21 12.62 15.68 -34.29
N PHE A 22 13.73 14.93 -34.30
CA PHE A 22 14.54 14.65 -35.48
C PHE A 22 14.94 13.17 -35.52
N CYS A 23 15.05 12.60 -36.71
CA CYS A 23 15.61 11.25 -36.89
C CYS A 23 17.13 11.28 -36.64
N GLN A 24 17.62 10.40 -35.77
CA GLN A 24 19.06 10.35 -35.45
C GLN A 24 19.93 9.88 -36.62
N ALA A 25 19.38 9.09 -37.54
CA ALA A 25 20.12 8.55 -38.67
C ALA A 25 20.25 9.53 -39.85
N CYS A 26 19.17 10.26 -40.19
CA CYS A 26 19.14 11.12 -41.38
C CYS A 26 18.95 12.61 -41.08
N GLY A 27 18.74 12.99 -39.81
CA GLY A 27 18.58 14.38 -39.37
C GLY A 27 17.23 15.01 -39.74
N ASP A 28 16.30 14.28 -40.37
CA ASP A 28 15.05 14.86 -40.85
C ASP A 28 14.05 15.13 -39.72
N ARG A 29 13.19 16.13 -39.90
CA ARG A 29 12.15 16.49 -38.93
C ARG A 29 11.03 15.45 -38.95
N LEU A 30 10.67 14.97 -37.76
CA LEU A 30 9.59 14.02 -37.60
C LEU A 30 8.25 14.77 -37.50
N PRO A 31 7.19 14.31 -38.20
CA PRO A 31 5.88 14.91 -38.10
C PRO A 31 5.32 14.75 -36.67
N SER A 32 4.67 15.80 -36.17
CA SER A 32 4.11 15.88 -34.82
C SER A 32 3.07 14.80 -34.52
N SER A 33 2.53 14.12 -35.54
CA SER A 33 1.63 12.96 -35.42
C SER A 33 2.31 11.70 -34.84
N ILE A 34 3.63 11.57 -34.92
CA ILE A 34 4.37 10.44 -34.32
C ILE A 34 4.44 10.61 -32.80
N SER A 35 4.59 11.85 -32.33
CA SER A 35 4.59 12.19 -30.90
C SER A 35 3.24 11.89 -30.25
N SER A 36 2.12 12.20 -30.93
CA SER A 36 0.78 11.90 -30.43
C SER A 36 0.39 10.42 -30.56
N ALA A 37 0.85 9.71 -31.60
CA ALA A 37 0.66 8.27 -31.73
C ALA A 37 1.40 7.47 -30.64
N PHE A 38 2.59 7.91 -30.21
CA PHE A 38 3.31 7.28 -29.10
C PHE A 38 2.63 7.56 -27.76
N ILE A 39 2.12 8.78 -27.53
CA ILE A 39 1.30 9.11 -26.35
C ILE A 39 0.01 8.27 -26.33
N ALA A 40 -0.61 8.03 -27.49
CA ALA A 40 -1.78 7.16 -27.61
C ALA A 40 -1.44 5.67 -27.43
N SER A 41 -0.27 5.20 -27.90
CA SER A 41 0.15 3.80 -27.74
C SER A 41 0.62 3.49 -26.31
N GLU A 42 1.28 4.45 -25.65
CA GLU A 42 1.67 4.29 -24.25
C GLU A 42 0.49 4.47 -23.28
N ALA A 43 -0.57 5.16 -23.71
CA ALA A 43 -1.88 5.13 -23.05
C ALA A 43 -2.67 3.84 -23.33
N ALA A 44 -2.40 3.13 -24.44
CA ALA A 44 -3.08 1.89 -24.82
C ALA A 44 -2.40 0.61 -24.28
N ILE A 45 -1.18 0.70 -23.75
CA ILE A 45 -0.49 -0.41 -23.07
C ILE A 45 -0.42 -0.11 -21.55
N GLN A 46 -1.58 -0.01 -20.91
CA GLN A 46 -1.71 -0.38 -19.49
C GLN A 46 -2.97 -1.24 -19.31
N PRO A 47 -2.85 -2.55 -19.07
CA PRO A 47 -3.95 -3.33 -18.53
C PRO A 47 -3.98 -3.04 -17.03
N GLY A 48 -4.60 -1.93 -16.65
CA GLY A 48 -4.68 -1.53 -15.25
C GLY A 48 -5.09 -0.09 -15.11
N ASP A 49 -6.39 0.13 -14.98
CA ASP A 49 -7.02 1.40 -14.67
C ASP A 49 -6.23 2.14 -13.54
N PRO A 50 -5.57 3.29 -13.80
CA PRO A 50 -4.76 3.99 -12.80
C PRO A 50 -5.58 4.48 -11.60
N ALA A 51 -6.91 4.47 -11.71
CA ALA A 51 -7.85 4.74 -10.63
C ALA A 51 -8.03 3.56 -9.65
N ALA A 52 -7.87 2.31 -10.11
CA ALA A 52 -8.05 1.10 -9.30
C ALA A 52 -7.15 1.02 -8.06
N PRO A 53 -5.82 1.29 -8.12
CA PRO A 53 -4.98 1.24 -6.92
C PRO A 53 -5.32 2.34 -5.91
N VAL A 54 -5.84 3.48 -6.37
CA VAL A 54 -6.18 4.62 -5.50
C VAL A 54 -7.42 4.31 -4.66
N LEU A 55 -8.44 3.69 -5.26
CA LEU A 55 -9.66 3.31 -4.57
C LEU A 55 -9.42 2.22 -3.52
N GLU A 56 -8.61 1.20 -3.87
CA GLU A 56 -8.20 0.13 -2.96
C GLU A 56 -7.49 0.68 -1.71
N PHE A 57 -6.53 1.59 -1.88
CA PHE A 57 -5.83 2.21 -0.75
C PHE A 57 -6.74 3.05 0.15
N ARG A 58 -7.78 3.69 -0.41
CA ARG A 58 -8.76 4.43 0.39
C ARG A 58 -9.57 3.48 1.27
N LYS A 59 -10.07 2.37 0.71
CA LYS A 59 -10.82 1.35 1.46
C LYS A 59 -9.97 0.75 2.59
N LEU A 60 -8.74 0.36 2.28
CA LEU A 60 -7.77 -0.16 3.26
C LEU A 60 -7.47 0.83 4.38
N ARG A 61 -7.37 2.12 4.07
CA ARG A 61 -7.17 3.16 5.07
C ARG A 61 -8.37 3.27 6.01
N VAL A 62 -9.59 3.30 5.47
CA VAL A 62 -10.83 3.34 6.26
C VAL A 62 -10.93 2.11 7.15
N MET A 63 -10.64 0.93 6.61
CA MET A 63 -10.61 -0.31 7.38
C MET A 63 -9.60 -0.25 8.54
N ASN A 64 -8.36 0.21 8.29
CA ASN A 64 -7.35 0.33 9.35
C ASN A 64 -7.77 1.34 10.43
N TRP A 65 -8.38 2.47 10.07
CA TRP A 65 -8.93 3.42 11.06
C TRP A 65 -10.08 2.83 11.87
N ALA A 66 -10.98 2.08 11.23
CA ALA A 66 -12.07 1.40 11.91
C ALA A 66 -11.56 0.36 12.91
N ILE A 67 -10.56 -0.43 12.52
CA ILE A 67 -9.89 -1.41 13.40
C ILE A 67 -9.23 -0.69 14.58
N VAL A 68 -8.51 0.41 14.35
CA VAL A 68 -7.91 1.21 15.42
C VAL A 68 -8.96 1.70 16.41
N ALA A 69 -10.06 2.26 15.92
CA ALA A 69 -11.14 2.75 16.79
C ALA A 69 -11.73 1.61 17.63
N LEU A 70 -12.03 0.47 17.01
CA LEU A 70 -12.57 -0.71 17.69
C LEU A 70 -11.62 -1.26 18.76
N ILE A 71 -10.35 -1.46 18.41
CA ILE A 71 -9.34 -2.00 19.34
C ILE A 71 -9.05 -1.01 20.46
N SER A 72 -9.05 0.31 20.19
CA SER A 72 -8.84 1.32 21.22
C SER A 72 -9.94 1.30 22.30
N VAL A 73 -11.20 1.12 21.89
CA VAL A 73 -12.32 0.96 22.84
C VAL A 73 -12.16 -0.32 23.65
N GLY A 74 -11.86 -1.45 23.00
CA GLY A 74 -11.62 -2.72 23.69
C GLY A 74 -10.44 -2.66 24.67
N ALA A 75 -9.34 -2.00 24.29
CA ALA A 75 -8.16 -1.78 25.12
C ALA A 75 -8.51 -0.93 26.35
N ALA A 76 -9.26 0.17 26.18
CA ALA A 76 -9.68 1.00 27.30
C ALA A 76 -10.52 0.22 28.32
N LEU A 77 -11.45 -0.62 27.86
CA LEU A 77 -12.26 -1.48 28.72
C LEU A 77 -11.41 -2.53 29.47
N MET A 78 -10.45 -3.16 28.79
CA MET A 78 -9.54 -4.13 29.41
C MET A 78 -8.65 -3.48 30.47
N LEU A 79 -8.09 -2.31 30.17
CA LEU A 79 -7.23 -1.57 31.10
C LEU A 79 -8.01 -1.11 32.34
N PHE A 80 -9.24 -0.63 32.16
CA PHE A 80 -10.11 -0.21 33.27
C PHE A 80 -10.44 -1.38 34.22
N LYS A 81 -10.63 -2.58 33.68
CA LYS A 81 -10.96 -3.78 34.50
C LYS A 81 -9.72 -4.41 35.15
N SER A 82 -8.52 -4.13 34.65
CA SER A 82 -7.31 -4.79 35.14
C SER A 82 -6.92 -4.29 36.54
N GLN A 83 -6.82 -5.23 37.49
CA GLN A 83 -6.51 -4.91 38.89
C GLN A 83 -5.00 -4.95 39.20
N SER A 84 -4.18 -5.52 38.32
CA SER A 84 -2.74 -5.67 38.53
C SER A 84 -1.94 -4.71 37.66
N PHE A 85 -1.01 -3.98 38.27
CA PHE A 85 -0.13 -3.04 37.55
C PHE A 85 0.69 -3.73 36.45
N THR A 86 1.22 -4.93 36.73
CA THR A 86 1.96 -5.71 35.74
C THR A 86 1.09 -6.12 34.56
N GLY A 87 -0.17 -6.52 34.83
CA GLY A 87 -1.14 -6.84 33.77
C GLY A 87 -1.46 -5.62 32.91
N VAL A 88 -1.67 -4.46 33.54
CA VAL A 88 -1.89 -3.17 32.83
C VAL A 88 -0.75 -2.91 31.85
N LEU A 89 0.51 -2.99 32.30
CA LEU A 89 1.67 -2.67 31.46
C LEU A 89 1.80 -3.61 30.26
N ILE A 90 1.60 -4.91 30.47
CA ILE A 90 1.68 -5.90 29.38
C ILE A 90 0.56 -5.66 28.37
N VAL A 91 -0.68 -5.49 28.83
CA VAL A 91 -1.83 -5.24 27.96
C VAL A 91 -1.65 -3.92 27.21
N ALA A 92 -1.22 -2.85 27.89
CA ALA A 92 -0.98 -1.56 27.27
C ALA A 92 0.10 -1.63 26.18
N ALA A 93 1.23 -2.32 26.44
CA ALA A 93 2.30 -2.48 25.46
C ALA A 93 1.84 -3.27 24.23
N LEU A 94 1.10 -4.38 24.43
CA LEU A 94 0.55 -5.18 23.34
C LEU A 94 -0.47 -4.37 22.51
N MET A 95 -1.39 -3.67 23.17
CA MET A 95 -2.39 -2.84 22.48
C MET A 95 -1.73 -1.68 21.74
N ALA A 96 -0.72 -1.03 22.32
CA ALA A 96 0.04 0.02 21.65
C ALA A 96 0.75 -0.50 20.39
N PHE A 97 1.31 -1.70 20.43
CA PHE A 97 1.91 -2.34 19.25
C PHE A 97 0.88 -2.63 18.17
N ILE A 98 -0.26 -3.23 18.53
CA ILE A 98 -1.34 -3.58 17.59
C ILE A 98 -1.92 -2.31 16.95
N ILE A 99 -2.34 -1.35 17.78
CA ILE A 99 -2.91 -0.07 17.32
C ILE A 99 -1.87 0.69 16.48
N GLY A 100 -0.62 0.75 16.94
CA GLY A 100 0.47 1.40 16.24
C GLY A 100 0.72 0.82 14.85
N SER A 101 0.63 -0.50 14.68
CA SER A 101 0.77 -1.16 13.38
C SER A 101 -0.31 -0.73 12.37
N PHE A 102 -1.58 -0.72 12.80
CA PHE A 102 -2.69 -0.31 11.95
C PHE A 102 -2.68 1.20 11.65
N LEU A 103 -2.39 2.02 12.66
CA LEU A 103 -2.21 3.46 12.50
C LEU A 103 -1.08 3.78 11.52
N LEU A 104 0.10 3.17 11.71
CA LEU A 104 1.25 3.37 10.85
C LEU A 104 0.91 3.01 9.40
N THR A 105 0.16 1.93 9.19
CA THR A 105 -0.27 1.54 7.85
C THR A 105 -1.25 2.54 7.23
N ALA A 106 -2.23 3.00 8.00
CA ALA A 106 -3.17 4.03 7.55
C ALA A 106 -2.45 5.33 7.17
N VAL A 107 -1.46 5.74 7.96
CA VAL A 107 -0.62 6.93 7.70
C VAL A 107 0.25 6.73 6.46
N VAL A 108 0.93 5.59 6.31
CA VAL A 108 1.75 5.31 5.13
C VAL A 108 0.91 5.24 3.86
N LEU A 109 -0.33 4.75 3.92
CA LEU A 109 -1.26 4.74 2.80
C LEU A 109 -1.93 6.10 2.55
N SER A 110 -1.80 7.07 3.47
CA SER A 110 -2.30 8.43 3.27
C SER A 110 -1.41 9.20 2.29
N ARG A 111 -2.01 9.77 1.23
CA ARG A 111 -1.27 10.63 0.26
C ARG A 111 -1.06 12.04 0.80
N GLU A 112 -1.73 12.39 1.89
CA GLU A 112 -1.63 13.70 2.51
C GLU A 112 -0.33 13.81 3.30
N THR A 113 0.26 15.01 3.32
CA THR A 113 1.42 15.34 4.15
C THR A 113 0.97 15.44 5.61
N ILE A 114 0.82 14.30 6.26
CA ILE A 114 0.55 14.25 7.70
C ILE A 114 1.88 14.56 8.42
N PHE A 115 1.83 15.45 9.40
CA PHE A 115 2.91 15.65 10.35
C PHE A 115 2.74 14.64 11.49
N PHE A 116 3.77 13.84 11.75
CA PHE A 116 3.79 12.95 12.91
C PHE A 116 4.89 13.44 13.85
N ALA A 117 4.52 13.84 15.06
CA ALA A 117 5.45 14.42 16.05
C ALA A 117 6.31 15.59 15.51
N GLY A 118 5.71 16.45 14.67
CA GLY A 118 6.39 17.62 14.07
C GLY A 118 7.31 17.30 12.89
N ILE A 119 7.52 16.03 12.55
CA ILE A 119 8.36 15.62 11.41
C ILE A 119 7.47 15.39 10.19
N PRO A 120 7.81 15.93 9.01
CA PRO A 120 7.08 15.63 7.78
C PRO A 120 7.28 14.15 7.42
N VAL A 121 6.20 13.37 7.51
CA VAL A 121 6.19 11.92 7.23
C VAL A 121 6.69 11.61 5.81
N ALA A 122 6.55 12.56 4.88
CA ALA A 122 7.03 12.46 3.51
C ALA A 122 8.53 12.10 3.41
N ALA A 123 9.38 12.68 4.26
CA ALA A 123 10.83 12.48 4.21
C ALA A 123 11.25 11.07 4.64
N GLN A 124 10.46 10.39 5.48
CA GLN A 124 10.78 9.07 6.02
C GLN A 124 9.84 7.97 5.52
N ARG A 125 8.99 8.26 4.53
CA ARG A 125 7.93 7.35 4.06
C ARG A 125 8.45 5.99 3.62
N ARG A 126 9.66 5.91 3.06
CA ARG A 126 10.33 4.64 2.70
C ARG A 126 10.69 3.80 3.92
N LYS A 127 11.26 4.42 4.96
CA LYS A 127 11.60 3.72 6.21
C LYS A 127 10.32 3.28 6.92
N LEU A 128 9.34 4.16 7.03
CA LEU A 128 8.04 3.87 7.62
C LEU A 128 7.29 2.75 6.87
N LYS A 129 7.35 2.72 5.53
CA LYS A 129 6.83 1.59 4.73
C LYS A 129 7.48 0.26 5.13
N LYS A 130 8.81 0.21 5.26
CA LYS A 130 9.51 -1.03 5.68
C LYS A 130 9.09 -1.47 7.08
N ILE A 131 9.00 -0.53 8.02
CA ILE A 131 8.55 -0.79 9.39
C ILE A 131 7.10 -1.28 9.39
N ALA A 132 6.20 -0.62 8.66
CA ALA A 132 4.80 -1.01 8.55
C ALA A 132 4.64 -2.43 8.00
N VAL A 133 5.42 -2.79 6.96
CA VAL A 133 5.42 -4.15 6.43
C VAL A 133 5.88 -5.13 7.50
N ALA A 134 6.97 -4.84 8.22
CA ALA A 134 7.46 -5.71 9.30
C ALA A 134 6.40 -5.91 10.40
N CYS A 135 5.78 -4.84 10.90
CA CYS A 135 4.75 -4.92 11.93
C CYS A 135 3.54 -5.76 11.48
N ASN A 136 3.05 -5.56 10.24
CA ASN A 136 1.92 -6.35 9.74
C ASN A 136 2.29 -7.82 9.50
N VAL A 137 3.52 -8.12 9.08
CA VAL A 137 3.99 -9.51 8.98
C VAL A 137 4.01 -10.16 10.37
N THR A 138 4.56 -9.46 11.37
CA THR A 138 4.59 -9.95 12.75
C THR A 138 3.17 -10.21 13.28
N LEU A 139 2.23 -9.28 13.08
CA LEU A 139 0.82 -9.49 13.46
C LEU A 139 0.21 -10.69 12.73
N GLY A 140 0.46 -10.83 11.43
CA GLY A 140 -0.02 -11.96 10.64
C GLY A 140 0.48 -13.31 11.15
N VAL A 141 1.75 -13.39 11.55
CA VAL A 141 2.33 -14.60 12.15
C VAL A 141 1.66 -14.92 13.48
N PHE A 142 1.55 -13.95 14.39
CA PHE A 142 0.87 -14.16 15.68
C PHE A 142 -0.62 -14.52 15.51
N GLY A 143 -1.32 -13.88 14.57
CA GLY A 143 -2.70 -14.22 14.23
C GLY A 143 -2.83 -15.65 13.71
N THR A 144 -1.88 -16.11 12.89
CA THR A 144 -1.88 -17.49 12.37
C THR A 144 -1.64 -18.49 13.50
N LEU A 145 -0.71 -18.21 14.41
CA LEU A 145 -0.50 -19.03 15.61
C LEU A 145 -1.75 -19.07 16.50
N GLY A 146 -2.44 -17.93 16.65
CA GLY A 146 -3.72 -17.83 17.36
C GLY A 146 -4.81 -18.69 16.71
N LEU A 147 -4.92 -18.69 15.38
CA LEU A 147 -5.86 -19.55 14.65
C LEU A 147 -5.58 -21.04 14.90
N ILE A 148 -4.33 -21.47 14.75
CA ILE A 148 -3.93 -22.86 14.98
C ILE A 148 -4.25 -23.27 16.43
N THR A 149 -3.91 -22.43 17.39
CA THR A 149 -4.19 -22.68 18.81
C THR A 149 -5.69 -22.76 19.08
N GLY A 150 -6.48 -21.85 18.49
CA GLY A 150 -7.95 -21.86 18.60
C GLY A 150 -8.58 -23.11 17.99
N MET A 151 -8.05 -23.59 16.85
CA MET A 151 -8.48 -24.84 16.22
C MET A 151 -8.17 -26.06 17.10
N VAL A 152 -6.95 -26.15 17.63
CA VAL A 152 -6.52 -27.26 18.50
C VAL A 152 -7.32 -27.30 19.80
N THR A 153 -7.63 -26.13 20.38
CA THR A 153 -8.36 -26.03 21.65
C THR A 153 -9.89 -26.05 21.49
N GLY A 154 -10.40 -25.99 20.26
CA GLY A 154 -11.84 -25.90 19.97
C GLY A 154 -12.49 -24.59 20.40
N GLN A 155 -11.71 -23.55 20.72
CA GLN A 155 -12.23 -22.28 21.20
C GLN A 155 -12.61 -21.35 20.03
N ILE A 156 -13.92 -21.17 19.82
CA ILE A 156 -14.44 -20.37 18.70
C ILE A 156 -14.07 -18.88 18.83
N ALA A 157 -14.15 -18.30 20.03
CA ALA A 157 -13.91 -16.86 20.21
C ALA A 157 -12.47 -16.43 19.88
N PRO A 158 -11.41 -17.09 20.37
CA PRO A 158 -10.03 -16.83 19.93
C PRO A 158 -9.81 -17.10 18.45
N LEU A 159 -10.48 -18.11 17.88
CA LEU A 159 -10.38 -18.42 16.45
C LEU A 159 -10.91 -17.26 15.59
N VAL A 160 -12.12 -16.77 15.88
CA VAL A 160 -12.71 -15.62 15.16
C VAL A 160 -11.89 -14.36 15.40
N SER A 161 -11.45 -14.11 16.63
CA SER A 161 -10.57 -12.97 16.96
C SER A 161 -9.26 -13.01 16.17
N SER A 162 -8.66 -14.19 16.01
CA SER A 162 -7.40 -14.38 15.28
C SER A 162 -7.52 -14.01 13.80
N LEU A 163 -8.71 -14.09 13.19
CA LEU A 163 -8.93 -13.63 11.81
C LEU A 163 -8.69 -12.12 11.65
N PHE A 164 -8.99 -11.30 12.67
CA PHE A 164 -8.70 -9.87 12.66
C PHE A 164 -7.20 -9.55 12.67
N TYR A 165 -6.38 -10.51 13.11
CA TYR A 165 -4.93 -10.41 13.11
C TYR A 165 -4.27 -11.06 11.89
N VAL A 166 -5.05 -11.70 11.01
CA VAL A 166 -4.53 -12.33 9.78
C VAL A 166 -4.99 -11.57 8.54
N ILE A 167 -6.30 -11.37 8.37
CA ILE A 167 -6.86 -10.83 7.12
C ILE A 167 -6.38 -9.38 6.89
N PRO A 168 -6.61 -8.43 7.81
CA PRO A 168 -6.19 -7.04 7.59
C PRO A 168 -4.67 -6.90 7.42
N PRO A 169 -3.79 -7.55 8.22
CA PRO A 169 -2.35 -7.46 8.01
C PRO A 169 -1.87 -8.01 6.66
N VAL A 170 -2.46 -9.10 6.15
CA VAL A 170 -2.11 -9.64 4.82
C VAL A 170 -2.48 -8.64 3.72
N LEU A 171 -3.68 -8.05 3.78
CA LEU A 171 -4.11 -7.04 2.82
C LEU A 171 -3.22 -5.79 2.90
N ASN A 172 -2.86 -5.37 4.10
CA ASN A 172 -1.93 -4.27 4.35
C ASN A 172 -0.55 -4.53 3.74
N VAL A 173 0.04 -5.72 3.92
CA VAL A 173 1.34 -6.06 3.33
C VAL A 173 1.29 -6.03 1.80
N ARG A 174 0.22 -6.56 1.20
CA ARG A 174 0.03 -6.52 -0.26
C ARG A 174 -0.04 -5.08 -0.77
N ALA A 175 -0.87 -4.25 -0.14
CA ALA A 175 -1.03 -2.85 -0.49
C ALA A 175 0.27 -2.04 -0.32
N LEU A 176 0.97 -2.23 0.81
CA LEU A 176 2.24 -1.57 1.08
C LEU A 176 3.30 -1.97 0.06
N ARG A 177 3.39 -3.24 -0.35
CA ARG A 177 4.32 -3.70 -1.39
C ARG A 177 4.02 -3.05 -2.74
N ALA A 178 2.74 -2.98 -3.12
CA ALA A 178 2.28 -2.33 -4.34
C ALA A 178 2.46 -0.80 -4.35
N LEU A 179 2.62 -0.16 -3.19
CA LEU A 179 2.81 1.29 -3.08
C LEU A 179 4.17 1.73 -3.65
N VAL A 180 4.15 2.39 -4.81
CA VAL A 180 5.33 3.06 -5.39
C VAL A 180 5.51 4.43 -4.73
N LEU A 181 6.72 4.71 -4.24
CA LEU A 181 7.08 5.98 -3.59
C LEU A 181 8.02 6.77 -4.51
N PRO A 182 7.85 8.09 -4.68
CA PRO A 182 8.74 8.90 -5.50
C PRO A 182 10.20 8.86 -5.03
N GLY A 183 11.09 9.06 -6.02
CA GLY A 183 12.56 9.06 -5.97
C GLY A 183 13.15 9.97 -4.90
#